data_AF-A0A4R4T5R0-F1
#
_entry.id   AF-A0A4R4T5R0-F1
#
_cell.length_a   1.000
_cell.length_b   1.000
_cell.length_c   1.000
_cell.angle_alpha   90.00
_cell.angle_beta   90.00
_cell.angle_gamma   90.00
#
_symmetry.space_group_name_H-M   'P 1'
#
loop_
_entity.id
_entity.type
_entity.pdbx_description
1 polymer ?
#
loop_
_entity_poly.entity_id
_entity_poly.type
_entity_poly.pdbx_seq_one_letter_code
_entity_poly.pdbx_strand_id
1 'polypeptide(L)'
;MLDTLAADAPAEFLPTILQAAAGPELTAALPLLDECGHPDAPRLVALLGGVPEPLPAPGPAATYQLKVQLRYVTKPPVWRRLRLPAGITLDRLHEVVQAAMGWQNYHMHVFSHESGEYGVRDPELGYRDERKVSLSQLLTAPGDKIVYTYDFGDGWEHDIVLEDILPPEVTAPVCVTGKGACPPEDCGGSWGYADLKHTLADPNAENHKNMLEWLDLTSGDEFDPKHFSPEEANQRLRH
;
A
#
# COMPACT_ATOMS: atom_id res chain seq x y z
N MET A 1 -34.43 11.89 -13.33
CA MET A 1 -33.54 11.43 -12.22
C MET A 1 -32.07 11.30 -12.68
N LEU A 2 -31.80 11.24 -13.99
CA LEU A 2 -30.43 11.31 -14.55
C LEU A 2 -29.98 12.74 -14.91
N ASP A 3 -30.89 13.73 -14.83
CA ASP A 3 -30.63 15.12 -15.27
C ASP A 3 -29.73 15.93 -14.30
N THR A 4 -29.28 15.33 -13.20
CA THR A 4 -28.39 15.94 -12.20
C THR A 4 -26.96 15.41 -12.26
N LEU A 5 -26.65 14.47 -13.15
CA LEU A 5 -25.29 14.02 -13.41
C LEU A 5 -24.53 15.15 -14.12
N ALA A 6 -23.60 15.79 -13.41
CA ALA A 6 -22.69 16.74 -14.06
C ALA A 6 -21.93 16.00 -15.17
N ALA A 7 -22.11 16.44 -16.42
CA ALA A 7 -21.57 15.78 -17.61
C ALA A 7 -20.04 15.68 -17.63
N ASP A 8 -19.37 16.39 -16.72
CA ASP A 8 -17.92 16.53 -16.64
C ASP A 8 -17.29 15.68 -15.52
N ALA A 9 -18.06 14.83 -14.85
CA ALA A 9 -17.51 13.94 -13.84
C ALA A 9 -16.59 12.87 -14.47
N PRO A 10 -15.38 12.67 -13.95
CA PRO A 10 -14.50 11.60 -14.44
C PRO A 10 -15.21 10.24 -14.34
N ALA A 11 -15.01 9.38 -15.35
CA ALA A 11 -15.75 8.13 -15.52
C ALA A 11 -15.59 7.17 -14.32
N GLU A 12 -14.45 7.26 -13.62
CA GLU A 12 -14.15 6.54 -12.39
C GLU A 12 -15.09 6.87 -11.22
N PHE A 13 -15.74 8.05 -11.22
CA PHE A 13 -16.70 8.45 -10.18
C PHE A 13 -18.15 8.12 -10.53
N LEU A 14 -18.43 7.62 -11.74
CA LEU A 14 -19.79 7.27 -12.17
C LEU A 14 -20.51 6.32 -11.19
N PRO A 15 -19.87 5.27 -10.64
CA PRO A 15 -20.48 4.44 -9.62
C PRO A 15 -20.97 5.21 -8.39
N THR A 16 -20.11 6.06 -7.85
CA THR A 16 -20.39 6.87 -6.65
C THR A 16 -21.48 7.88 -6.92
N ILE A 17 -21.48 8.49 -8.11
CA ILE A 17 -22.50 9.47 -8.49
C ILE A 17 -23.85 8.78 -8.73
N LEU A 18 -23.87 7.61 -9.38
CA LEU A 18 -25.08 6.82 -9.56
C LEU A 18 -25.66 6.41 -8.20
N GLN A 19 -24.81 6.02 -7.24
CA GLN A 19 -25.25 5.67 -5.89
C GLN A 19 -25.79 6.86 -5.11
N ALA A 20 -25.13 8.02 -5.20
CA ALA A 20 -25.59 9.25 -4.57
C ALA A 20 -26.89 9.79 -5.21
N ALA A 21 -27.04 9.65 -6.53
CA ALA A 21 -28.21 10.12 -7.27
C ALA A 21 -29.43 9.21 -7.08
N ALA A 22 -29.22 7.89 -7.06
CA ALA A 22 -30.29 6.90 -6.93
C ALA A 22 -30.69 6.60 -5.47
N GLY A 23 -29.83 6.93 -4.50
CA GLY A 23 -30.14 6.80 -3.08
C GLY A 23 -30.50 5.36 -2.67
N PRO A 24 -31.39 5.16 -1.66
CA PRO A 24 -31.71 3.84 -1.14
C PRO A 24 -32.39 2.89 -2.16
N GLU A 25 -32.87 3.42 -3.29
CA GLU A 25 -33.45 2.62 -4.37
C GLU A 25 -32.40 1.79 -5.10
N LEU A 26 -31.17 2.31 -5.29
CA LEU A 26 -30.09 1.53 -5.90
C LEU A 26 -29.66 0.40 -4.97
N THR A 27 -29.49 0.69 -3.68
CA THR A 27 -29.15 -0.33 -2.68
C THR A 27 -30.21 -1.44 -2.61
N ALA A 28 -31.50 -1.09 -2.74
CA ALA A 28 -32.59 -2.06 -2.79
C ALA A 28 -32.66 -2.85 -4.11
N ALA A 29 -32.12 -2.30 -5.20
CA ALA A 29 -32.11 -2.93 -6.52
C ALA A 29 -30.92 -3.86 -6.76
N LEU A 30 -29.81 -3.70 -6.04
CA LEU A 30 -28.61 -4.54 -6.21
C LEU A 30 -28.88 -6.05 -5.98
N PRO A 31 -29.62 -6.48 -4.95
CA PRO A 31 -29.94 -7.90 -4.77
C PRO A 31 -30.84 -8.44 -5.88
N LEU A 32 -31.79 -7.63 -6.37
CA LEU A 32 -32.67 -8.01 -7.47
C LEU A 32 -31.91 -8.14 -8.80
N LEU A 33 -30.88 -7.31 -9.00
CA LEU A 33 -29.99 -7.40 -10.13
C LEU A 33 -29.13 -8.67 -10.05
N ASP A 34 -28.62 -9.03 -8.87
CA ASP A 34 -27.82 -10.25 -8.69
C ASP A 34 -28.66 -11.52 -8.95
N GLU A 35 -29.91 -11.53 -8.49
CA GLU A 35 -30.84 -12.65 -8.65
C GLU A 35 -31.44 -12.78 -10.05
N CYS A 36 -31.23 -11.81 -10.96
CA CYS A 36 -31.88 -11.82 -12.28
C CYS A 36 -31.30 -12.85 -13.27
N GLY A 37 -30.16 -13.47 -12.93
CA GLY A 37 -29.55 -14.52 -13.75
C GLY A 37 -28.92 -14.03 -15.06
N HIS A 38 -28.78 -12.71 -15.25
CA HIS A 38 -28.09 -12.14 -16.40
C HIS A 38 -26.56 -12.37 -16.28
N PRO A 39 -25.86 -12.77 -17.36
CA PRO A 39 -24.42 -13.09 -17.29
C PRO A 39 -23.54 -11.94 -16.78
N ASP A 40 -23.95 -10.69 -17.03
CA ASP A 40 -23.23 -9.49 -16.58
C ASP A 40 -23.70 -8.93 -15.23
N ALA A 41 -24.73 -9.52 -14.60
CA ALA A 41 -25.28 -9.01 -13.34
C ALA A 41 -24.24 -8.90 -12.21
N PRO A 42 -23.36 -9.89 -11.97
CA PRO A 42 -22.35 -9.80 -10.92
C PRO A 42 -21.38 -8.63 -11.12
N ARG A 43 -21.01 -8.36 -12.39
CA ARG A 43 -20.13 -7.24 -12.75
C ARG A 43 -20.80 -5.90 -12.49
N LEU A 44 -22.08 -5.76 -12.82
CA LEU A 44 -22.85 -4.54 -12.60
C LEU A 44 -23.12 -4.28 -11.12
N VAL A 45 -23.39 -5.32 -10.32
CA VAL A 45 -23.54 -5.20 -8.86
C VAL A 45 -22.23 -4.76 -8.21
N ALA A 46 -21.10 -5.34 -8.61
CA ALA A 46 -19.79 -4.93 -8.12
C ALA A 46 -19.44 -3.48 -8.47
N LEU A 47 -19.77 -3.05 -9.70
CA LEU A 47 -19.58 -1.68 -10.15
C LEU A 47 -20.50 -0.70 -9.41
N LEU A 48 -21.80 -0.99 -9.30
CA LEU A 48 -22.80 -0.08 -8.75
C LEU A 48 -22.91 -0.11 -7.22
N GLY A 49 -22.40 -1.17 -6.57
CA GLY A 49 -22.52 -1.39 -5.14
C GLY A 49 -21.63 -0.49 -4.28
N GLY A 50 -20.54 0.06 -4.84
CA GLY A 50 -19.61 0.97 -4.14
C GLY A 50 -18.89 0.36 -2.91
N VAL A 51 -19.32 -0.82 -2.46
CA VAL A 51 -18.75 -1.64 -1.41
C VAL A 51 -18.74 -3.05 -1.99
N PRO A 52 -17.58 -3.61 -2.36
CA PRO A 52 -17.51 -5.03 -2.60
C PRO A 52 -18.03 -5.70 -1.33
N GLU A 53 -18.99 -6.62 -1.46
CA GLU A 53 -19.15 -7.64 -0.42
C GLU A 53 -17.75 -8.14 -0.05
N PRO A 54 -17.47 -8.48 1.24
CA PRO A 54 -16.22 -9.12 1.58
C PRO A 54 -16.08 -10.33 0.66
N LEU A 55 -15.20 -10.19 -0.34
CA LEU A 55 -14.89 -11.26 -1.29
C LEU A 55 -14.63 -12.51 -0.44
N PRO A 56 -15.21 -13.67 -0.77
CA PRO A 56 -15.07 -14.86 0.06
C PRO A 56 -13.60 -15.06 0.44
N ALA A 57 -13.34 -15.26 1.74
CA ALA A 57 -11.99 -15.50 2.24
C ALA A 57 -11.33 -16.59 1.37
N PRO A 58 -10.06 -16.45 1.00
CA PRO A 58 -9.49 -17.31 -0.03
C PRO A 58 -9.52 -18.77 0.40
N GLY A 59 -9.66 -19.63 -0.60
CA GLY A 59 -9.26 -21.03 -0.53
C GLY A 59 -7.78 -21.20 -0.14
N PRO A 60 -7.26 -22.44 -0.26
CA PRO A 60 -6.32 -23.05 0.68
C PRO A 60 -5.15 -22.14 1.10
N ALA A 61 -4.73 -22.27 2.36
CA ALA A 61 -3.56 -21.60 2.92
C ALA A 61 -2.42 -21.56 1.89
N ALA A 62 -2.04 -20.35 1.48
CA ALA A 62 -1.00 -20.10 0.49
C ALA A 62 -0.05 -19.03 1.02
N THR A 63 1.18 -19.04 0.53
CA THR A 63 2.17 -18.01 0.82
C THR A 63 2.29 -17.08 -0.39
N TYR A 64 2.08 -15.78 -0.19
CA TYR A 64 2.34 -14.79 -1.22
C TYR A 64 3.79 -14.34 -1.14
N GLN A 65 4.46 -14.31 -2.29
CA GLN A 65 5.73 -13.61 -2.44
C GLN A 65 5.45 -12.23 -3.05
N LEU A 66 5.73 -11.18 -2.29
CA LEU A 66 5.52 -9.80 -2.69
C LEU A 66 6.85 -9.11 -2.91
N LYS A 67 6.88 -8.18 -3.86
CA LYS A 67 7.91 -7.15 -3.92
C LYS A 67 7.29 -5.81 -3.55
N VAL A 68 7.82 -5.18 -2.51
CA VAL A 68 7.48 -3.83 -2.06
C VAL A 68 8.59 -2.90 -2.51
N GLN A 69 8.31 -2.01 -3.46
CA GLN A 69 9.27 -1.10 -4.07
C GLN A 69 8.87 0.35 -3.78
N LEU A 70 9.76 1.11 -3.16
CA LEU A 70 9.56 2.54 -2.97
C LEU A 70 9.66 3.26 -4.33
N ARG A 71 8.66 4.07 -4.68
CA ARG A 71 8.66 4.86 -5.90
C ARG A 71 9.59 6.07 -5.77
N TYR A 72 10.03 6.58 -6.92
CA TYR A 72 10.86 7.79 -7.05
C TYR A 72 12.25 7.74 -6.39
N VAL A 73 12.54 6.72 -5.57
CA VAL A 73 13.88 6.45 -5.03
C VAL A 73 14.59 5.44 -5.93
N THR A 74 15.58 5.91 -6.71
CA THR A 74 16.18 5.12 -7.80
C THR A 74 17.69 4.91 -7.69
N LYS A 75 18.40 5.67 -6.85
CA LYS A 75 19.87 5.66 -6.75
C LYS A 75 20.35 5.57 -5.29
N PRO A 76 20.59 4.35 -4.77
CA PRO A 76 20.09 3.07 -5.30
C PRO A 76 18.56 2.96 -5.11
N PRO A 77 17.89 2.02 -5.81
CA PRO A 77 16.48 1.76 -5.56
C PRO A 77 16.29 1.07 -4.21
N VAL A 78 15.19 1.38 -3.55
CA VAL A 78 14.83 0.81 -2.24
C VAL A 78 13.66 -0.14 -2.39
N TRP A 79 13.86 -1.42 -2.05
CA TRP A 79 12.79 -2.42 -2.10
C TRP A 79 13.02 -3.59 -1.16
N ARG A 80 11.95 -4.31 -0.84
CA ARG A 80 11.92 -5.52 -0.01
C ARG A 80 11.15 -6.61 -0.73
N ARG A 81 11.61 -7.85 -0.62
CA ARG A 81 10.87 -9.04 -1.06
C ARG A 81 10.41 -9.80 0.17
N LEU A 82 9.10 -9.89 0.32
CA LEU A 82 8.44 -10.45 1.49
C LEU A 82 7.74 -11.76 1.12
N ARG A 83 7.68 -12.70 2.05
CA ARG A 83 6.78 -13.84 2.01
C ARG A 83 5.86 -13.78 3.21
N LEU A 84 4.56 -13.94 3.00
CA LEU A 84 3.57 -13.83 4.06
C LEU A 84 2.30 -14.64 3.73
N PRO A 85 1.45 -14.96 4.71
CA PRO A 85 0.17 -15.63 4.45
C PRO A 85 -0.72 -14.80 3.52
N ALA A 86 -1.26 -15.42 2.47
CA ALA A 86 -2.10 -14.76 1.47
C ALA A 86 -3.30 -14.00 2.08
N GLY A 87 -3.90 -14.59 3.12
CA GLY A 87 -5.06 -14.03 3.82
C GLY A 87 -4.77 -12.92 4.83
N ILE A 88 -3.55 -12.36 4.87
CA ILE A 88 -3.25 -11.21 5.73
C ILE A 88 -4.18 -10.03 5.40
N THR A 89 -4.70 -9.34 6.42
CA THR A 89 -5.49 -8.12 6.23
C THR A 89 -4.59 -6.93 5.89
N LEU A 90 -5.14 -5.89 5.27
CA LEU A 90 -4.35 -4.73 4.83
C LEU A 90 -3.74 -3.93 6.00
N ASP A 91 -4.41 -3.83 7.15
CA ASP A 91 -3.83 -3.25 8.38
C ASP A 91 -2.59 -4.02 8.84
N ARG A 92 -2.64 -5.35 8.78
CA ARG A 92 -1.51 -6.21 9.12
C ARG A 92 -0.40 -6.13 8.06
N LEU A 93 -0.76 -5.98 6.79
CA LEU A 93 0.22 -5.72 5.72
C LEU A 93 0.92 -4.38 5.93
N HIS A 94 0.20 -3.35 6.38
CA HIS A 94 0.77 -2.05 6.70
C HIS A 94 1.87 -2.18 7.77
N GLU A 95 1.60 -2.86 8.89
CA GLU A 95 2.61 -3.14 9.92
C GLU A 95 3.84 -3.88 9.36
N VAL A 96 3.61 -4.85 8.47
CA VAL A 96 4.68 -5.60 7.81
C VAL A 96 5.54 -4.70 6.92
N VAL A 97 4.93 -3.80 6.16
CA VAL A 97 5.67 -2.84 5.32
C VAL A 97 6.49 -1.89 6.21
N GLN A 98 5.88 -1.34 7.27
CA GLN A 98 6.57 -0.47 8.23
C GLN A 98 7.80 -1.15 8.83
N ALA A 99 7.64 -2.37 9.37
CA ALA A 99 8.75 -3.14 9.94
C ALA A 99 9.84 -3.50 8.91
N ALA A 100 9.44 -3.88 7.68
CA ALA A 100 10.40 -4.22 6.62
C ALA A 100 11.18 -3.01 6.08
N MET A 101 10.57 -1.82 6.13
CA MET A 101 11.22 -0.57 5.78
C MET A 101 12.02 0.02 6.95
N GLY A 102 11.68 -0.33 8.19
CA GLY A 102 12.31 0.23 9.37
C GLY A 102 11.73 1.57 9.81
N TRP A 103 10.47 1.82 9.48
CA TRP A 103 9.71 3.00 9.89
C TRP A 103 8.98 2.78 11.21
N GLN A 104 8.52 3.88 11.80
CA GLN A 104 8.01 3.97 13.16
C GLN A 104 6.49 4.09 13.21
N ASN A 105 5.82 4.14 12.06
CA ASN A 105 4.37 4.22 11.95
C ASN A 105 3.76 5.47 12.63
N TYR A 106 4.38 6.63 12.43
CA TYR A 106 3.90 7.91 12.97
C TYR A 106 2.79 8.57 12.14
N HIS A 107 2.76 8.33 10.84
CA HIS A 107 1.89 9.04 9.91
C HIS A 107 0.74 8.19 9.38
N MET A 108 -0.22 8.84 8.73
CA MET A 108 -1.33 8.18 8.05
C MET A 108 -0.87 7.39 6.83
N HIS A 109 -1.69 6.42 6.42
CA HIS A 109 -1.47 5.63 5.22
C HIS A 109 -2.78 5.27 4.51
N VAL A 110 -2.64 4.86 3.24
CA VAL A 110 -3.73 4.32 2.43
C VAL A 110 -3.19 3.32 1.42
N PHE A 111 -3.98 2.29 1.12
CA PHE A 111 -3.79 1.39 -0.01
C PHE A 111 -4.75 1.76 -1.13
N SER A 112 -4.24 1.97 -2.34
CA SER A 112 -5.04 2.24 -3.54
C SER A 112 -4.98 1.04 -4.49
N HIS A 113 -6.15 0.57 -4.90
CA HIS A 113 -6.36 -0.50 -5.88
C HIS A 113 -7.44 -0.05 -6.88
N GLU A 114 -7.56 -0.73 -8.02
CA GLU A 114 -8.61 -0.41 -9.02
C GLU A 114 -10.03 -0.48 -8.45
N SER A 115 -10.24 -1.31 -7.42
CA SER A 115 -11.53 -1.44 -6.76
C SER A 115 -11.82 -0.31 -5.76
N GLY A 116 -10.84 0.51 -5.40
CA GLY A 116 -10.98 1.65 -4.47
C GLY A 116 -9.81 1.82 -3.51
N GLU A 117 -10.02 2.70 -2.52
CA GLU A 117 -9.03 3.03 -1.50
C GLU A 117 -9.38 2.42 -0.14
N TYR A 118 -8.35 1.94 0.56
CA TYR A 118 -8.46 1.22 1.82
C TYR A 118 -7.50 1.81 2.84
N GLY A 119 -8.01 2.17 4.01
CA GLY A 119 -7.20 2.76 5.07
C GLY A 119 -7.90 2.63 6.41
N VAL A 120 -7.32 3.29 7.41
CA VAL A 120 -7.93 3.36 8.74
C VAL A 120 -9.32 3.98 8.60
N ARG A 121 -10.32 3.34 9.22
CA ARG A 121 -11.72 3.77 9.14
C ARG A 121 -11.85 5.19 9.69
N ASP A 122 -12.12 6.13 8.79
CA ASP A 122 -12.34 7.54 9.10
C ASP A 122 -13.62 8.03 8.37
N PRO A 123 -14.60 8.61 9.09
CA PRO A 123 -15.84 9.10 8.48
C PRO A 123 -15.67 10.27 7.50
N GLU A 124 -14.58 11.04 7.59
CA GLU A 124 -14.32 12.23 6.78
C GLU A 124 -13.50 11.89 5.53
N LEU A 125 -12.63 10.88 5.59
CA LEU A 125 -11.75 10.50 4.47
C LEU A 125 -12.40 9.53 3.48
N GLY A 126 -13.47 8.83 3.87
CA GLY A 126 -14.23 7.96 2.96
C GLY A 126 -13.54 6.65 2.55
N TYR A 127 -12.41 6.30 3.16
CA TYR A 127 -11.71 5.05 2.88
C TYR A 127 -12.48 3.82 3.36
N ARG A 128 -12.35 2.71 2.63
CA ARG A 128 -12.85 1.42 3.09
C ARG A 128 -11.96 0.89 4.23
N ASP A 129 -12.59 0.28 5.22
CA ASP A 129 -11.90 -0.23 6.42
C ASP A 129 -10.93 -1.35 6.06
N GLU A 130 -9.63 -1.06 6.12
CA GLU A 130 -8.54 -1.96 5.73
C GLU A 130 -8.52 -3.28 6.53
N ARG A 131 -9.05 -3.28 7.75
CA ARG A 131 -9.13 -4.48 8.63
C ARG A 131 -10.10 -5.53 8.11
N LYS A 132 -10.98 -5.15 7.17
CA LYS A 132 -12.02 -6.02 6.60
C LYS A 132 -11.61 -6.61 5.24
N VAL A 133 -10.42 -6.27 4.76
CA VAL A 133 -9.93 -6.65 3.43
C VAL A 133 -8.59 -7.35 3.58
N SER A 134 -8.55 -8.58 3.11
CA SER A 134 -7.35 -9.39 2.95
C SER A 134 -6.66 -9.11 1.62
N LEU A 135 -5.34 -9.25 1.62
CA LEU A 135 -4.50 -9.02 0.46
C LEU A 135 -4.92 -9.86 -0.75
N SER A 136 -5.23 -11.13 -0.51
CA SER A 136 -5.72 -12.10 -1.49
C SER A 136 -7.09 -11.78 -2.12
N GLN A 137 -7.85 -10.86 -1.54
CA GLN A 137 -9.07 -10.35 -2.19
C GLN A 137 -8.74 -9.28 -3.25
N LEU A 138 -7.56 -8.64 -3.16
CA LEU A 138 -7.12 -7.61 -4.10
C LEU A 138 -6.10 -8.13 -5.11
N LEU A 139 -5.18 -9.01 -4.68
CA LEU A 139 -4.15 -9.60 -5.52
C LEU A 139 -4.46 -11.08 -5.70
N THR A 140 -4.84 -11.49 -6.91
CA THR A 140 -5.33 -12.84 -7.21
C THR A 140 -4.37 -13.64 -8.09
N ALA A 141 -3.52 -12.96 -8.87
CA ALA A 141 -2.57 -13.57 -9.78
C ALA A 141 -1.19 -12.87 -9.72
N PRO A 142 -0.09 -13.61 -9.99
CA PRO A 142 1.21 -12.98 -10.18
C PRO A 142 1.17 -11.87 -11.23
N GLY A 143 1.71 -10.71 -10.88
CA GLY A 143 1.64 -9.47 -11.67
C GLY A 143 0.64 -8.45 -11.13
N ASP A 144 -0.34 -8.88 -10.32
CA ASP A 144 -1.28 -7.97 -9.68
C ASP A 144 -0.55 -7.01 -8.74
N LYS A 145 -1.10 -5.80 -8.61
CA LYS A 145 -0.43 -4.69 -7.95
C LYS A 145 -1.41 -3.81 -7.17
N ILE A 146 -0.98 -3.39 -5.98
CA ILE A 146 -1.59 -2.29 -5.22
C ILE A 146 -0.54 -1.21 -4.95
N VAL A 147 -1.01 0.01 -4.70
CA VAL A 147 -0.18 1.13 -4.25
C VAL A 147 -0.37 1.31 -2.76
N TYR A 148 0.71 1.49 -2.02
CA TYR A 148 0.66 1.84 -0.59
C TYR A 148 1.33 3.19 -0.39
N THR A 149 0.57 4.18 0.07
CA THR A 149 1.06 5.52 0.37
C THR A 149 1.17 5.68 1.87
N TYR A 150 2.34 6.04 2.36
CA TYR A 150 2.62 6.33 3.76
C TYR A 150 3.11 7.77 3.90
N ASP A 151 2.68 8.42 4.99
CA ASP A 151 2.90 9.84 5.26
C ASP A 151 2.37 10.74 4.15
N PHE A 152 1.22 11.36 4.38
CA PHE A 152 0.60 12.25 3.40
C PHE A 152 1.32 13.60 3.26
N GLY A 153 2.26 13.91 4.16
CA GLY A 153 3.19 15.04 4.02
C GLY A 153 4.31 14.70 3.04
N ASP A 154 5.10 13.68 3.36
CA ASP A 154 6.26 13.28 2.55
C ASP A 154 5.90 12.49 1.28
N GLY A 155 4.72 11.86 1.25
CA GLY A 155 4.17 11.15 0.09
C GLY A 155 4.92 9.89 -0.29
N TRP A 156 5.25 9.02 0.68
CA TRP A 156 5.97 7.78 0.41
C TRP A 156 5.10 6.73 -0.28
N GLU A 157 5.13 6.73 -1.61
CA GLU A 157 4.42 5.75 -2.43
C GLU A 157 5.23 4.46 -2.65
N HIS A 158 4.56 3.32 -2.53
CA HIS A 158 5.11 1.99 -2.74
C HIS A 158 4.31 1.25 -3.80
N ASP A 159 5.02 0.58 -4.69
CA ASP A 159 4.46 -0.49 -5.50
C ASP A 159 4.57 -1.80 -4.73
N ILE A 160 3.42 -2.40 -4.41
CA ILE A 160 3.36 -3.77 -3.87
C ILE A 160 2.86 -4.68 -4.99
N VAL A 161 3.75 -5.54 -5.49
CA VAL A 161 3.47 -6.46 -6.60
C VAL A 161 3.49 -7.88 -6.09
N LEU A 162 2.45 -8.66 -6.42
CA LEU A 162 2.44 -10.11 -6.22
C LEU A 162 3.36 -10.75 -7.25
N GLU A 163 4.50 -11.28 -6.84
CA GLU A 163 5.46 -11.93 -7.73
C GLU A 163 5.15 -13.43 -7.92
N ASP A 164 4.66 -14.10 -6.87
CA ASP A 164 4.40 -15.54 -6.91
C ASP A 164 3.40 -15.98 -5.84
N ILE A 165 2.70 -17.10 -6.09
CA ILE A 165 1.79 -17.76 -5.15
C ILE A 165 2.35 -19.16 -4.86
N LEU A 166 2.88 -19.32 -3.65
CA LEU A 166 3.56 -20.53 -3.21
C LEU A 166 2.64 -21.39 -2.33
N PRO A 167 2.98 -22.68 -2.12
CA PRO A 167 2.38 -23.49 -1.07
C PRO A 167 2.46 -22.79 0.31
N PRO A 168 1.67 -23.22 1.32
CA PRO A 168 1.69 -22.61 2.67
C PRO A 168 2.99 -22.92 3.42
N GLU A 169 4.08 -22.28 3.01
CA GLU A 169 5.42 -22.45 3.58
C GLU A 169 5.64 -21.59 4.82
N VAL A 170 4.96 -20.44 4.92
CA VAL A 170 5.13 -19.51 6.04
C VAL A 170 3.80 -19.25 6.75
N THR A 171 3.88 -19.16 8.09
CA THR A 171 2.75 -18.76 8.95
C THR A 171 2.88 -17.32 9.45
N ALA A 172 4.04 -16.70 9.25
CA ALA A 172 4.35 -15.33 9.63
C ALA A 172 5.14 -14.64 8.51
N PRO A 173 5.09 -13.30 8.43
CA PRO A 173 5.85 -12.53 7.45
C PRO A 173 7.37 -12.73 7.59
N VAL A 174 8.07 -12.85 6.46
CA VAL A 174 9.52 -12.93 6.40
C VAL A 174 10.03 -12.10 5.22
N CYS A 175 11.07 -11.31 5.45
CA CYS A 175 11.82 -10.62 4.41
C CYS A 175 12.91 -11.56 3.88
N VAL A 176 12.80 -11.95 2.60
CA VAL A 176 13.73 -12.90 1.96
C VAL A 176 14.97 -12.18 1.45
N THR A 177 14.78 -10.98 0.90
CA THR A 177 15.86 -10.16 0.32
C THR A 177 15.34 -8.75 0.05
N GLY A 178 16.22 -7.86 -0.41
CA GLY A 178 15.93 -6.45 -0.60
C GLY A 178 17.16 -5.70 -1.07
N LYS A 179 17.01 -4.39 -1.23
CA LYS A 179 18.09 -3.49 -1.61
C LYS A 179 17.83 -2.09 -1.09
N GLY A 180 18.91 -1.37 -0.77
CA GLY A 180 18.89 0.05 -0.46
C GLY A 180 18.41 0.34 0.96
N ALA A 181 19.09 1.28 1.60
CA ALA A 181 18.68 1.80 2.89
C ALA A 181 17.34 2.51 2.72
N CYS A 182 16.42 2.31 3.67
CA CYS A 182 15.18 3.07 3.63
C CYS A 182 15.41 4.54 4.00
N PRO A 183 14.62 5.47 3.45
CA PRO A 183 14.60 6.84 3.93
C PRO A 183 14.28 6.89 5.43
N PRO A 184 14.96 7.74 6.22
CA PRO A 184 14.51 8.08 7.56
C PRO A 184 13.10 8.70 7.54
N GLU A 185 12.38 8.60 8.65
CA GLU A 185 11.12 9.35 8.86
C GLU A 185 11.37 10.86 8.68
N ASP A 186 10.33 11.58 8.23
CA ASP A 186 10.32 13.05 8.13
C ASP A 186 11.49 13.65 7.32
N CYS A 187 12.08 12.90 6.39
CA CYS A 187 13.21 13.39 5.61
C CYS A 187 12.81 14.23 4.40
N GLY A 188 11.51 14.55 4.21
CA GLY A 188 11.02 15.43 3.15
C GLY A 188 10.74 14.70 1.84
N GLY A 189 10.25 13.47 1.92
CA GLY A 189 9.88 12.66 0.77
C GLY A 189 11.07 12.28 -0.11
N SER A 190 10.77 11.75 -1.31
CA SER A 190 11.80 11.21 -2.21
C SER A 190 12.88 12.22 -2.62
N TRP A 191 12.53 13.51 -2.69
CA TRP A 191 13.45 14.61 -2.96
C TRP A 191 14.35 14.91 -1.77
N GLY A 192 13.77 15.02 -0.56
CA GLY A 192 14.54 15.24 0.65
C GLY A 192 15.50 14.09 0.95
N TYR A 193 15.10 12.85 0.70
CA TYR A 193 16.03 11.71 0.79
C TYR A 193 17.15 11.74 -0.26
N ALA A 194 16.88 12.23 -1.47
CA ALA A 194 17.91 12.41 -2.47
C ALA A 194 18.93 13.49 -2.05
N ASP A 195 18.45 14.60 -1.49
CA ASP A 195 19.28 15.66 -0.94
C ASP A 195 20.10 15.20 0.26
N LEU A 196 19.48 14.46 1.19
CA LEU A 196 20.16 13.85 2.34
C LEU A 196 21.36 13.01 1.91
N LYS A 197 21.18 12.11 0.93
CA LYS A 197 22.26 11.28 0.39
C LYS A 197 23.39 12.11 -0.20
N HIS A 198 23.06 13.21 -0.87
CA HIS A 198 24.05 14.10 -1.46
C HIS A 198 24.82 14.86 -0.37
N THR A 199 24.09 15.44 0.57
CA THR A 199 24.61 16.23 1.68
C THR A 199 25.52 15.39 2.59
N LEU A 200 25.14 14.15 2.92
CA LEU A 200 25.99 13.26 3.73
C LEU A 200 27.26 12.82 2.99
N ALA A 201 27.23 12.73 1.66
CA ALA A 201 28.38 12.31 0.86
C ALA A 201 29.40 13.44 0.61
N ASP A 202 29.01 14.72 0.78
CA ASP A 202 29.89 15.88 0.63
C ASP A 202 30.15 16.57 1.98
N PRO A 203 31.33 16.36 2.60
CA PRO A 203 31.71 17.02 3.85
C PRO A 203 31.73 18.56 3.80
N ASN A 204 31.73 19.15 2.60
CA ASN A 204 31.73 20.60 2.40
C ASN A 204 30.33 21.16 2.12
N ALA A 205 29.30 20.32 2.02
CA ALA A 205 27.93 20.80 1.83
C ALA A 205 27.51 21.68 3.02
N GLU A 206 26.78 22.77 2.74
CA GLU A 206 26.40 23.78 3.73
C GLU A 206 25.66 23.17 4.94
N ASN A 207 24.79 22.18 4.69
CA ASN A 207 24.00 21.50 5.73
C ASN A 207 24.60 20.17 6.23
N HIS A 208 25.83 19.81 5.84
CA HIS A 208 26.42 18.51 6.18
C HIS A 208 26.41 18.21 7.69
N LYS A 209 26.88 19.18 8.49
CA LYS A 209 26.96 19.01 9.96
C LYS A 209 25.58 18.90 10.61
N ASN A 210 24.63 19.71 10.16
CA ASN A 210 23.26 19.67 10.68
C ASN A 210 22.58 18.34 10.33
N MET A 211 22.86 17.78 9.15
CA MET A 211 22.32 16.49 8.73
C MET A 211 22.90 15.33 9.55
N LEU A 212 24.20 15.37 9.88
CA LEU A 212 24.81 14.39 10.79
C LEU A 212 24.19 14.46 12.19
N GLU A 213 24.02 15.66 12.74
CA GLU A 213 23.40 15.86 14.06
C GLU A 213 21.94 15.36 14.07
N TRP A 214 21.17 15.66 13.03
CA TRP A 214 19.77 15.21 12.92
C TRP A 214 19.63 13.68 12.88
N LEU A 215 20.56 12.99 12.22
CA LEU A 215 20.57 11.52 12.11
C LEU A 215 21.33 10.82 13.26
N ASP A 216 21.86 11.57 14.22
CA ASP A 216 22.74 11.06 15.29
C ASP A 216 23.95 10.28 14.75
N LEU A 217 24.58 10.80 13.68
CA LEU A 217 25.76 10.23 13.04
C LEU A 217 27.03 11.02 13.41
N THR A 218 28.16 10.32 13.57
CA THR A 218 29.46 10.97 13.79
C THR A 218 30.16 11.32 12.47
N SER A 219 29.84 10.61 11.39
CA SER A 219 30.37 10.87 10.04
C SER A 219 29.42 10.40 8.94
N GLY A 220 29.53 10.98 7.74
CA GLY A 220 28.72 10.59 6.59
C GLY A 220 28.96 9.15 6.12
N ASP A 221 30.13 8.59 6.43
CA ASP A 221 30.51 7.20 6.08
C ASP A 221 29.69 6.14 6.85
N GLU A 222 29.04 6.53 7.95
CA GLU A 222 28.14 5.63 8.70
C GLU A 222 26.82 5.40 7.97
N PHE A 223 26.47 6.27 7.02
CA PHE A 223 25.29 6.12 6.20
C PHE A 223 25.64 5.53 4.83
N ASP A 224 25.47 4.22 4.66
CA ASP A 224 25.54 3.58 3.35
C ASP A 224 24.14 3.50 2.70
N PRO A 225 23.85 4.29 1.65
CA PRO A 225 22.54 4.25 0.98
C PRO A 225 22.24 2.91 0.30
N LYS A 226 23.25 2.06 0.08
CA LYS A 226 23.08 0.72 -0.50
C LYS A 226 22.82 -0.36 0.55
N HIS A 227 23.07 -0.05 1.83
CA HIS A 227 22.98 -1.02 2.90
C HIS A 227 21.57 -1.58 3.02
N PHE A 228 21.48 -2.90 3.11
CA PHE A 228 20.26 -3.59 3.45
C PHE A 228 20.60 -4.98 4.03
N SER A 229 19.95 -5.32 5.14
CA SER A 229 20.09 -6.59 5.85
C SER A 229 18.71 -7.27 5.99
N PRO A 230 18.48 -8.43 5.33
CA PRO A 230 17.29 -9.24 5.57
C PRO A 230 17.15 -9.65 7.04
N GLU A 231 18.26 -9.90 7.73
CA GLU A 231 18.28 -10.30 9.15
C GLU A 231 17.70 -9.20 10.05
N GLU A 232 18.12 -7.95 9.86
CA GLU A 232 17.59 -6.80 10.62
C GLU A 232 16.12 -6.53 10.31
N ALA A 233 15.73 -6.64 9.03
CA ALA A 233 14.32 -6.56 8.64
C ALA A 233 13.48 -7.64 9.32
N ASN A 234 13.98 -8.88 9.36
CA ASN A 234 13.31 -10.00 10.03
C ASN A 234 13.30 -9.89 11.55
N GLN A 235 14.27 -9.21 12.16
CA GLN A 235 14.22 -8.90 13.58
C GLN A 235 13.06 -7.96 13.88
N ARG A 236 12.88 -6.91 13.08
CA ARG A 236 11.74 -5.97 13.21
C ARG A 236 10.40 -6.66 12.99
N LEU A 237 10.30 -7.58 12.03
CA LEU A 237 9.05 -8.31 11.73
C LEU A 237 8.57 -9.26 12.86
N ARG A 238 9.39 -9.54 13.87
CA ARG A 238 9.05 -10.44 14.99
C ARG A 238 8.46 -9.72 16.21
N HIS A 239 8.51 -8.38 16.22
CA HIS A 239 8.09 -7.52 17.32
C HIS A 239 6.88 -6.70 16.92
#